data_AF-A0A246GL32-F1
#
_entry.id   AF-A0A246GL32-F1
#
_cell.length_a   1.000
_cell.length_b   1.000
_cell.length_c   1.000
_cell.angle_alpha   90.00
_cell.angle_beta   90.00
_cell.angle_gamma   90.00
#
_symmetry.space_group_name_H-M   'P 1'
#
loop_
_entity.id
_entity.type
_entity.pdbx_description
1 polymer ?
#
loop_
_entity_poly.entity_id
_entity_poly.type
_entity_poly.pdbx_seq_one_letter_code
_entity_poly.pdbx_strand_id
1 'polypeptide(L)'
;MNNIMHDLWYQYGFDKINKNFQDKNYGRGGKQGDFVLAQSQDNSQSRLPSYNNANFSTPIDGSNPKMQMYLWQHTAPIKVQITSGTLLNKTYNAMDNNFDTGHIELPTTPTNMSGELTLLNDATSPDVNDGCSAATNTLTNKIAVVRRGNCNFSSKAIAAQNAGAKALIVVNNSIIPLELGGGDIAIKIPVIGLSKTDGDELIQALKTENNINTILENKNYVYADGDFDNGIIAHEYGHGISTRLSGNCLDSSEQMGEGWSDWFWLMMQIKEGDKGNDKKSIGTFTNNQPTNGKSIRKYPYTTDMNSNPYTYAHLNKMWYLDPADATEKINVHAIGTVWATIL
;
A
#
# COMPACT_ATOMS: atom_id res chain seq x y z
N MET A 1 -15.26 -17.81 2.84
CA MET A 1 -16.11 -16.64 2.52
C MET A 1 -17.09 -16.87 1.36
N ASN A 2 -16.65 -17.39 0.20
CA ASN A 2 -17.49 -17.55 -0.99
C ASN A 2 -18.84 -18.28 -0.74
N ASN A 3 -18.81 -19.44 -0.06
CA ASN A 3 -20.05 -20.15 0.32
C ASN A 3 -20.92 -19.37 1.33
N ILE A 4 -20.32 -18.55 2.19
CA ILE A 4 -21.09 -17.71 3.13
C ILE A 4 -21.84 -16.62 2.36
N MET A 5 -21.21 -16.01 1.35
CA MET A 5 -21.89 -15.06 0.46
C MET A 5 -23.06 -15.73 -0.26
N HIS A 6 -22.85 -16.94 -0.81
CA HIS A 6 -23.94 -17.72 -1.40
C HIS A 6 -25.09 -17.91 -0.42
N ASP A 7 -24.83 -18.50 0.75
CA ASP A 7 -25.88 -18.91 1.69
C ASP A 7 -26.63 -17.73 2.28
N LEU A 8 -25.93 -16.64 2.61
CA LEU A 8 -26.56 -15.45 3.18
C LEU A 8 -27.45 -14.76 2.14
N TRP A 9 -26.90 -14.44 0.96
CA TRP A 9 -27.64 -13.68 -0.05
C TRP A 9 -28.75 -14.51 -0.69
N TYR A 10 -28.66 -15.84 -0.63
CA TYR A 10 -29.78 -16.72 -0.91
C TYR A 10 -31.00 -16.40 -0.03
N GLN A 11 -30.81 -16.14 1.27
CA GLN A 11 -31.91 -15.76 2.18
C GLN A 11 -32.53 -14.40 1.82
N TYR A 12 -31.75 -13.54 1.17
CA TYR A 12 -32.17 -12.21 0.72
C TYR A 12 -32.59 -12.18 -0.77
N GLY A 13 -32.85 -13.35 -1.36
CA GLY A 13 -33.48 -13.45 -2.68
C GLY A 13 -32.51 -13.63 -3.85
N PHE A 14 -31.20 -13.71 -3.65
CA PHE A 14 -30.29 -14.19 -4.69
C PHE A 14 -30.36 -15.71 -4.78
N ASP A 15 -31.49 -16.20 -5.29
CA ASP A 15 -31.83 -17.59 -5.44
C ASP A 15 -31.77 -18.06 -6.90
N LYS A 16 -32.27 -19.27 -7.16
CA LYS A 16 -32.21 -19.92 -8.48
C LYS A 16 -32.98 -19.15 -9.54
N ILE A 17 -34.15 -18.61 -9.21
CA ILE A 17 -34.96 -17.82 -10.15
C ILE A 17 -34.25 -16.51 -10.47
N ASN A 18 -33.56 -15.96 -9.47
CA ASN A 18 -32.73 -14.78 -9.58
C ASN A 18 -31.28 -15.08 -10.00
N LYS A 19 -31.05 -16.25 -10.60
CA LYS A 19 -29.81 -16.62 -11.31
C LYS A 19 -28.59 -16.62 -10.37
N ASN A 20 -28.74 -17.21 -9.18
CA ASN A 20 -27.62 -17.45 -8.27
C ASN A 20 -26.60 -18.46 -8.82
N PHE A 21 -25.44 -18.56 -8.18
CA PHE A 21 -24.33 -19.40 -8.64
C PHE A 21 -24.36 -20.75 -7.97
N GLN A 22 -24.72 -21.82 -8.68
CA GLN A 22 -24.76 -23.15 -8.09
C GLN A 22 -24.77 -24.29 -9.12
N ASP A 23 -24.21 -25.43 -8.71
CA ASP A 23 -24.14 -26.62 -9.58
C ASP A 23 -25.52 -27.25 -9.85
N LYS A 24 -26.38 -27.29 -8.83
CA LYS A 24 -27.69 -27.98 -8.91
C LYS A 24 -28.82 -27.11 -8.38
N ASN A 25 -29.86 -26.91 -9.20
CA ASN A 25 -31.03 -26.10 -8.84
C ASN A 25 -32.18 -26.90 -8.23
N TYR A 26 -32.09 -28.24 -8.23
CA TYR A 26 -33.11 -29.13 -7.66
C TYR A 26 -34.52 -28.86 -8.19
N GLY A 27 -34.63 -28.48 -9.47
CA GLY A 27 -35.90 -28.16 -10.12
C GLY A 27 -36.54 -26.83 -9.71
N ARG A 28 -35.82 -25.95 -9.02
CA ARG A 28 -36.35 -24.69 -8.45
C ARG A 28 -36.20 -23.46 -9.37
N GLY A 29 -36.08 -23.67 -10.68
CA GLY A 29 -35.88 -22.59 -11.66
C GLY A 29 -34.41 -22.27 -11.94
N GLY A 30 -34.17 -21.24 -12.76
CA GLY A 30 -32.84 -20.84 -13.23
C GLY A 30 -32.14 -21.87 -14.12
N LYS A 31 -30.98 -21.51 -14.64
CA LYS A 31 -30.01 -22.46 -15.18
C LYS A 31 -29.05 -22.91 -14.09
N GLN A 32 -28.55 -24.13 -14.20
CA GLN A 32 -27.67 -24.75 -13.21
C GLN A 32 -26.28 -24.99 -13.80
N GLY A 33 -25.34 -25.48 -12.99
CA GLY A 33 -23.98 -25.80 -13.45
C GLY A 33 -23.09 -24.57 -13.48
N ASP A 34 -23.43 -23.52 -12.74
CA ASP A 34 -22.74 -22.23 -12.75
C ASP A 34 -22.23 -21.79 -11.37
N PHE A 35 -21.76 -22.76 -10.59
CA PHE A 35 -21.02 -22.50 -9.36
C PHE A 35 -19.78 -21.62 -9.64
N VAL A 36 -19.35 -20.85 -8.63
CA VAL A 36 -18.18 -19.97 -8.75
C VAL A 36 -16.89 -20.80 -8.83
N LEU A 37 -16.12 -20.58 -9.90
CA LEU A 37 -14.73 -21.02 -9.98
C LEU A 37 -13.86 -20.05 -9.17
N ALA A 38 -13.64 -20.36 -7.90
CA ALA A 38 -12.78 -19.59 -7.02
C ALA A 38 -11.32 -20.01 -7.19
N GLN A 39 -10.50 -19.12 -7.74
CA GLN A 39 -9.07 -19.33 -8.00
C GLN A 39 -8.26 -18.54 -6.98
N SER A 40 -7.52 -19.28 -6.13
CA SER A 40 -6.62 -18.71 -5.13
C SER A 40 -5.25 -18.43 -5.71
N GLN A 41 -4.61 -17.35 -5.25
CA GLN A 41 -3.27 -16.94 -5.68
C GLN A 41 -3.06 -17.01 -7.20
N ASP A 42 -4.10 -16.66 -7.96
CA ASP A 42 -4.15 -16.88 -9.39
C ASP A 42 -3.03 -16.10 -10.09
N ASN A 43 -2.45 -16.71 -11.13
CA ASN A 43 -1.31 -16.17 -11.87
C ASN A 43 -0.03 -15.89 -11.05
N SER A 44 0.04 -16.21 -9.75
CA SER A 44 1.21 -15.91 -8.89
C SER A 44 2.52 -16.58 -9.31
N GLN A 45 2.44 -17.75 -9.97
CA GLN A 45 3.59 -18.53 -10.42
C GLN A 45 3.89 -18.37 -11.92
N SER A 46 3.22 -17.43 -12.59
CA SER A 46 3.44 -17.12 -14.01
C SER A 46 4.79 -16.43 -14.24
N ARG A 47 5.27 -16.44 -15.49
CA ARG A 47 6.43 -15.64 -15.91
C ARG A 47 6.22 -14.14 -15.66
N LEU A 48 4.97 -13.68 -15.79
CA LEU A 48 4.54 -12.32 -15.45
C LEU A 48 3.36 -12.43 -14.47
N PRO A 49 3.65 -12.50 -13.16
CA PRO A 49 2.60 -12.64 -12.17
C PRO A 49 1.68 -11.43 -12.09
N SER A 50 0.43 -11.66 -11.71
CA SER A 50 -0.52 -10.62 -11.34
C SER A 50 -0.55 -10.47 -9.83
N TYR A 51 -0.46 -9.25 -9.34
CA TYR A 51 -0.48 -8.91 -7.93
C TYR A 51 -1.43 -7.74 -7.66
N ASN A 52 -1.72 -7.47 -6.39
CA ASN A 52 -2.37 -6.25 -5.91
C ASN A 52 -3.78 -6.02 -6.47
N ASN A 53 -4.53 -7.10 -6.71
CA ASN A 53 -5.89 -7.01 -7.20
C ASN A 53 -6.69 -8.27 -6.87
N ALA A 54 -7.96 -8.24 -7.22
CA ALA A 54 -8.81 -9.41 -7.42
C ALA A 54 -9.78 -9.08 -8.58
N ASN A 55 -10.57 -10.05 -9.04
CA ASN A 55 -11.66 -9.77 -9.97
C ASN A 55 -12.69 -10.89 -9.96
N PHE A 56 -13.88 -10.57 -10.47
CA PHE A 56 -14.96 -11.51 -10.67
C PHE A 56 -15.55 -11.36 -12.07
N SER A 57 -15.47 -12.40 -12.89
CA SER A 57 -16.16 -12.45 -14.18
C SER A 57 -17.54 -13.10 -14.01
N THR A 58 -18.57 -12.41 -14.52
CA THR A 58 -19.97 -12.84 -14.37
C THR A 58 -20.60 -13.11 -15.74
N PRO A 59 -20.42 -14.32 -16.31
CA PRO A 59 -21.13 -14.70 -17.51
C PRO A 59 -22.63 -14.90 -17.22
N ILE A 60 -23.39 -15.11 -18.29
CA ILE A 60 -24.83 -15.39 -18.23
C ILE A 60 -25.15 -16.62 -17.36
N ASP A 61 -26.41 -16.68 -16.91
CA ASP A 61 -26.94 -17.81 -16.12
C ASP A 61 -26.65 -19.17 -16.77
N GLY A 62 -26.19 -20.14 -15.97
CA GLY A 62 -25.77 -21.46 -16.44
C GLY A 62 -24.35 -21.53 -17.02
N SER A 63 -23.55 -20.47 -16.91
CA SER A 63 -22.09 -20.50 -17.18
C SER A 63 -21.34 -20.12 -15.91
N ASN A 64 -20.27 -20.85 -15.60
CA ASN A 64 -19.51 -20.63 -14.37
C ASN A 64 -18.89 -19.23 -14.33
N PRO A 65 -19.22 -18.39 -13.33
CA PRO A 65 -18.42 -17.22 -13.04
C PRO A 65 -17.07 -17.62 -12.46
N LYS A 66 -16.11 -16.69 -12.54
CA LYS A 66 -14.75 -16.93 -12.08
C LYS A 66 -14.31 -15.81 -11.16
N MET A 67 -13.95 -16.16 -9.93
CA MET A 67 -13.34 -15.24 -8.97
C MET A 67 -11.85 -15.52 -8.95
N GLN A 68 -11.04 -14.52 -9.25
CA GLN A 68 -9.58 -14.60 -9.23
C GLN A 68 -9.06 -13.75 -8.09
N MET A 69 -8.47 -14.39 -7.08
CA MET A 69 -7.79 -13.74 -5.97
C MET A 69 -6.29 -13.74 -6.25
N TYR A 70 -5.61 -12.61 -6.00
CA TYR A 70 -4.17 -12.50 -6.21
C TYR A 70 -3.42 -12.30 -4.90
N LEU A 71 -2.10 -12.54 -4.94
CA LEU A 71 -1.19 -12.08 -3.90
C LEU A 71 -1.07 -10.55 -3.97
N TRP A 72 -0.91 -9.91 -2.82
CA TRP A 72 -0.75 -8.47 -2.69
C TRP A 72 0.65 -8.16 -2.17
N GLN A 73 1.42 -7.49 -3.01
CA GLN A 73 2.76 -7.01 -2.71
C GLN A 73 2.69 -5.71 -1.90
N HIS A 74 3.23 -5.76 -0.70
CA HIS A 74 3.48 -4.57 0.08
C HIS A 74 4.96 -4.45 0.36
N THR A 75 5.48 -3.26 0.08
CA THR A 75 6.86 -2.91 0.35
C THR A 75 7.06 -2.90 1.86
N ALA A 76 7.79 -3.89 2.38
CA ALA A 76 8.31 -3.80 3.73
C ALA A 76 9.33 -2.66 3.79
N PRO A 77 9.37 -1.90 4.90
CA PRO A 77 10.34 -0.83 5.05
C PRO A 77 11.76 -1.40 4.99
N ILE A 78 12.67 -0.58 4.45
CA ILE A 78 14.11 -0.82 4.56
C ILE A 78 14.45 -0.99 6.03
N LYS A 79 15.34 -1.92 6.37
CA LYS A 79 15.77 -2.14 7.76
C LYS A 79 17.18 -1.63 7.97
N VAL A 80 17.38 -0.85 9.03
CA VAL A 80 18.71 -0.50 9.55
C VAL A 80 18.96 -1.38 10.77
N GLN A 81 19.72 -2.46 10.60
CA GLN A 81 19.99 -3.44 11.64
C GLN A 81 21.35 -3.18 12.27
N ILE A 82 21.39 -2.77 13.54
CA ILE A 82 22.63 -2.47 14.25
C ILE A 82 23.30 -3.77 14.71
N THR A 83 24.55 -3.95 14.28
CA THR A 83 25.34 -5.18 14.51
C THR A 83 26.50 -5.00 15.49
N SER A 84 26.75 -3.79 15.99
CA SER A 84 27.71 -3.54 17.06
C SER A 84 27.40 -2.27 17.86
N GLY A 85 28.07 -2.14 19.00
CA GLY A 85 27.99 -0.98 19.88
C GLY A 85 26.81 -1.02 20.86
N THR A 86 26.55 0.12 21.50
CA THR A 86 25.52 0.29 22.54
C THR A 86 24.09 0.00 22.05
N LEU A 87 23.85 0.08 20.74
CA LEU A 87 22.57 -0.21 20.10
C LEU A 87 22.50 -1.63 19.48
N LEU A 88 23.39 -2.54 19.85
CA LEU A 88 23.42 -3.91 19.31
C LEU A 88 22.02 -4.57 19.34
N ASN A 89 21.65 -5.20 18.21
CA ASN A 89 20.36 -5.85 17.96
C ASN A 89 19.14 -4.91 17.82
N LYS A 90 19.34 -3.58 17.82
CA LYS A 90 18.28 -2.64 17.43
C LYS A 90 18.07 -2.71 15.92
N THR A 91 16.81 -2.70 15.51
CA THR A 91 16.40 -2.62 14.11
C THR A 91 15.45 -1.45 13.93
N TYR A 92 15.81 -0.52 13.05
CA TYR A 92 14.99 0.64 12.70
C TYR A 92 14.31 0.44 11.35
N ASN A 93 13.10 0.97 11.21
CA ASN A 93 12.43 1.08 9.92
C ASN A 93 12.91 2.36 9.23
N ALA A 94 13.44 2.21 8.02
CA ALA A 94 13.82 3.32 7.17
C ALA A 94 12.88 3.46 5.98
N MET A 95 12.75 4.70 5.54
CA MET A 95 12.03 5.12 4.35
C MET A 95 13.02 5.25 3.20
N ASP A 96 12.60 4.85 2.00
CA ASP A 96 13.36 5.11 0.78
C ASP A 96 13.20 6.58 0.35
N ASN A 97 14.07 7.04 -0.55
CA ASN A 97 13.94 8.37 -1.17
C ASN A 97 13.09 8.32 -2.44
N ASN A 98 12.37 9.42 -2.71
CA ASN A 98 11.63 9.63 -3.95
C ASN A 98 12.38 10.64 -4.83
N PHE A 99 13.69 10.44 -5.06
CA PHE A 99 14.45 11.30 -5.94
C PHE A 99 14.07 11.06 -7.41
N ASP A 100 13.69 12.11 -8.12
CA ASP A 100 13.32 12.06 -9.53
C ASP A 100 14.53 11.71 -10.43
N THR A 101 15.75 12.05 -9.98
CA THR A 101 17.03 11.66 -10.60
C THR A 101 18.08 11.34 -9.55
N GLY A 102 19.02 10.44 -9.88
CA GLY A 102 20.07 10.03 -8.93
C GLY A 102 19.57 9.16 -7.79
N HIS A 103 18.40 8.55 -7.93
CA HIS A 103 17.94 7.49 -7.03
C HIS A 103 18.80 6.24 -7.24
N ILE A 104 19.46 5.78 -6.17
CA ILE A 104 20.30 4.58 -6.17
C ILE A 104 19.71 3.58 -5.18
N GLU A 105 19.28 2.43 -5.71
CA GLU A 105 18.74 1.32 -4.93
C GLU A 105 19.80 0.72 -4.00
N LEU A 106 19.39 0.33 -2.79
CA LEU A 106 20.24 -0.49 -1.93
C LEU A 106 20.45 -1.88 -2.56
N PRO A 107 21.61 -2.53 -2.34
CA PRO A 107 21.79 -3.92 -2.72
C PRO A 107 20.75 -4.83 -2.05
N THR A 108 20.20 -5.80 -2.79
CA THR A 108 19.25 -6.78 -2.27
C THR A 108 19.95 -7.98 -1.61
N THR A 109 19.19 -8.72 -0.80
CA THR A 109 19.64 -9.99 -0.19
C THR A 109 20.11 -10.99 -1.25
N PRO A 110 21.21 -11.75 -1.02
CA PRO A 110 21.97 -11.89 0.22
C PRO A 110 23.12 -10.88 0.39
N THR A 111 23.38 -10.02 -0.60
CA THR A 111 24.52 -9.10 -0.55
C THR A 111 24.34 -8.08 0.56
N ASN A 112 23.18 -7.40 0.60
CA ASN A 112 22.88 -6.26 1.48
C ASN A 112 24.01 -5.19 1.51
N MET A 113 23.82 -4.08 2.20
CA MET A 113 24.91 -3.12 2.43
C MET A 113 25.26 -3.10 3.91
N SER A 114 26.49 -3.42 4.27
CA SER A 114 26.99 -3.26 5.65
C SER A 114 27.99 -2.13 5.76
N GLY A 115 28.12 -1.51 6.93
CA GLY A 115 29.14 -0.51 7.16
C GLY A 115 29.08 0.13 8.54
N GLU A 116 30.16 0.81 8.90
CA GLU A 116 30.21 1.64 10.09
C GLU A 116 29.40 2.92 9.86
N LEU A 117 28.54 3.25 10.81
CA LEU A 117 27.79 4.51 10.86
C LEU A 117 28.69 5.62 11.43
N THR A 118 28.65 6.79 10.81
CA THR A 118 29.37 7.96 11.32
C THR A 118 28.56 9.22 11.03
N LEU A 119 28.47 10.11 12.03
CA LEU A 119 27.86 11.42 11.83
C LEU A 119 28.72 12.23 10.86
N LEU A 120 28.10 12.72 9.79
CA LEU A 120 28.72 13.74 8.96
C LEU A 120 28.82 15.03 9.79
N ASN A 121 29.97 15.69 9.72
CA ASN A 121 30.21 16.96 10.38
C ASN A 121 30.65 18.00 9.34
N ASP A 122 29.86 19.06 9.14
CA ASP A 122 30.17 20.14 8.21
C ASP A 122 30.64 21.43 8.91
N ALA A 123 30.86 21.35 10.23
CA ALA A 123 31.30 22.43 11.11
C ALA A 123 30.49 23.74 11.01
N THR A 124 29.24 23.67 10.53
CA THR A 124 28.41 24.84 10.27
C THR A 124 27.27 24.95 11.29
N SER A 125 26.99 26.18 11.76
CA SER A 125 25.89 26.49 12.68
C SER A 125 24.56 26.62 11.91
N PRO A 126 23.39 26.26 12.48
CA PRO A 126 23.13 25.90 13.88
C PRO A 126 23.31 24.41 14.21
N ASP A 127 23.40 23.54 13.21
CA ASP A 127 23.61 22.11 13.41
C ASP A 127 24.74 21.61 12.51
N VAL A 128 25.88 21.31 13.15
CA VAL A 128 27.08 20.83 12.46
C VAL A 128 26.90 19.45 11.82
N ASN A 129 25.80 18.75 12.10
CA ASN A 129 25.50 17.43 11.56
C ASN A 129 24.39 17.44 10.49
N ASP A 130 24.02 18.61 9.97
CA ASP A 130 22.97 18.67 8.94
C ASP A 130 23.52 18.41 7.52
N GLY A 131 24.81 18.62 7.26
CA GLY A 131 25.40 18.36 5.94
C GLY A 131 24.89 19.31 4.87
N CYS A 132 24.58 20.55 5.24
CA CYS A 132 24.24 21.61 4.31
C CYS A 132 25.48 22.27 3.69
N SER A 133 26.64 22.06 4.31
CA SER A 133 27.95 22.46 3.78
C SER A 133 28.83 21.25 3.47
N ALA A 134 30.02 21.51 2.92
CA ALA A 134 31.02 20.47 2.69
C ALA A 134 31.42 19.80 4.02
N ALA A 135 31.43 18.48 4.05
CA ALA A 135 31.86 17.72 5.21
C ALA A 135 33.34 17.98 5.52
N THR A 136 33.64 18.08 6.82
CA THR A 136 34.98 18.30 7.37
C THR A 136 35.64 17.00 7.82
N ASN A 137 34.87 15.93 8.00
CA ASN A 137 35.36 14.60 8.34
C ASN A 137 35.33 13.63 7.14
N THR A 138 36.29 12.71 7.11
CA THR A 138 36.37 11.66 6.09
C THR A 138 35.39 10.52 6.41
N LEU A 139 34.63 10.11 5.40
CA LEU A 139 33.59 9.07 5.50
C LEU A 139 33.87 7.89 4.56
N THR A 140 35.11 7.73 4.09
CA THR A 140 35.54 6.65 3.17
C THR A 140 35.05 5.28 3.65
N ASN A 141 34.27 4.60 2.81
CA ASN A 141 33.66 3.28 3.07
C ASN A 141 32.68 3.20 4.26
N LYS A 142 32.31 4.35 4.84
CA LYS A 142 31.33 4.47 5.93
C LYS A 142 29.95 4.83 5.40
N ILE A 143 28.95 4.65 6.26
CA ILE A 143 27.57 5.09 6.03
C ILE A 143 27.39 6.39 6.81
N ALA A 144 27.17 7.48 6.08
CA ALA A 144 27.00 8.79 6.66
C ALA A 144 25.62 8.90 7.33
N VAL A 145 25.57 9.58 8.47
CA VAL A 145 24.31 9.96 9.13
C VAL A 145 24.25 11.47 9.25
N VAL A 146 23.17 12.08 8.78
CA VAL A 146 22.91 13.52 8.88
C VAL A 146 21.57 13.79 9.54
N ARG A 147 21.42 14.94 10.17
CA ARG A 147 20.11 15.47 10.56
C ARG A 147 19.48 16.25 9.40
N ARG A 148 18.16 16.13 9.23
CA ARG A 148 17.39 17.02 8.37
C ARG A 148 17.59 18.45 8.84
N GLY A 149 17.96 19.32 7.90
CA GLY A 149 18.20 20.75 8.12
C GLY A 149 17.45 21.57 7.07
N ASN A 150 17.95 22.77 6.78
CA ASN A 150 17.27 23.73 5.91
C ASN A 150 17.73 23.71 4.45
N CYS A 151 18.56 22.74 4.07
CA CYS A 151 18.99 22.50 2.69
C CYS A 151 18.37 21.24 2.09
N ASN A 152 18.46 21.14 0.76
CA ASN A 152 17.92 20.03 -0.02
C ASN A 152 18.60 18.70 0.32
N PHE A 153 17.83 17.60 0.26
CA PHE A 153 18.37 16.25 0.49
C PHE A 153 19.42 15.84 -0.56
N SER A 154 19.26 16.28 -1.82
CA SER A 154 20.28 16.08 -2.86
C SER A 154 21.63 16.67 -2.47
N SER A 155 21.66 17.87 -1.88
CA SER A 155 22.90 18.52 -1.44
C SER A 155 23.57 17.74 -0.30
N LYS A 156 22.79 17.21 0.64
CA LYS A 156 23.30 16.34 1.72
C LYS A 156 23.91 15.06 1.15
N ALA A 157 23.26 14.44 0.17
CA ALA A 157 23.76 13.24 -0.51
C ALA A 157 25.09 13.50 -1.22
N ILE A 158 25.20 14.62 -1.95
CA ILE A 158 26.45 15.04 -2.60
C ILE A 158 27.55 15.32 -1.57
N ALA A 159 27.24 16.02 -0.48
CA ALA A 159 28.21 16.31 0.58
C ALA A 159 28.77 15.02 1.22
N ALA A 160 27.89 14.06 1.53
CA ALA A 160 28.30 12.76 2.07
C ALA A 160 29.13 11.94 1.05
N GLN A 161 28.70 11.89 -0.20
CA GLN A 161 29.41 11.22 -1.29
C GLN A 161 30.81 11.79 -1.49
N ASN A 162 30.94 13.12 -1.51
CA ASN A 162 32.22 13.80 -1.70
C ASN A 162 33.19 13.55 -0.53
N ALA A 163 32.67 13.27 0.67
CA ALA A 163 33.47 12.82 1.82
C ALA A 163 33.85 11.33 1.76
N GLY A 164 33.42 10.60 0.74
CA GLY A 164 33.71 9.17 0.52
C GLY A 164 32.71 8.21 1.16
N ALA A 165 31.57 8.70 1.66
CA ALA A 165 30.50 7.83 2.16
C ALA A 165 29.97 6.96 1.04
N LYS A 166 29.57 5.72 1.38
CA LYS A 166 28.97 4.77 0.41
C LYS A 166 27.43 4.73 0.46
N ALA A 167 26.84 5.34 1.47
CA ALA A 167 25.40 5.57 1.63
C ALA A 167 25.15 6.70 2.63
N LEU A 168 23.94 7.26 2.60
CA LEU A 168 23.49 8.31 3.50
C LEU A 168 22.19 7.91 4.22
N ILE A 169 22.14 8.14 5.53
CA ILE A 169 20.93 8.09 6.34
C ILE A 169 20.58 9.52 6.78
N VAL A 170 19.38 9.97 6.42
CA VAL A 170 18.84 11.26 6.83
C VAL A 170 17.87 11.06 8.00
N VAL A 171 18.20 11.63 9.15
CA VAL A 171 17.34 11.61 10.34
C VAL A 171 16.40 12.80 10.31
N ASN A 172 15.09 12.55 10.38
CA ASN A 172 14.10 13.62 10.42
C ASN A 172 14.25 14.50 11.68
N ASN A 173 13.93 15.78 11.56
CA ASN A 173 13.96 16.74 12.68
C ASN A 173 12.55 17.12 13.18
N SER A 174 11.50 16.56 12.57
CA SER A 174 10.09 16.78 12.90
C SER A 174 9.37 15.45 13.14
N ILE A 175 8.26 15.49 13.88
CA ILE A 175 7.35 14.33 14.03
C ILE A 175 6.50 14.08 12.77
N ILE A 176 6.38 15.07 11.88
CA ILE A 176 5.70 14.90 10.60
C ILE A 176 6.50 13.90 9.76
N PRO A 177 5.86 12.91 9.11
CA PRO A 177 6.55 11.93 8.28
C PRO A 177 7.55 12.57 7.31
N LEU A 178 8.71 11.93 7.16
CA LEU A 178 9.77 12.40 6.29
C LEU A 178 9.45 12.00 4.85
N GLU A 179 9.42 12.99 3.94
CA GLU A 179 9.37 12.76 2.50
C GLU A 179 10.70 13.21 1.89
N LEU A 180 11.51 12.24 1.46
CA LEU A 180 12.83 12.47 0.86
C LEU A 180 12.70 12.73 -0.65
N GLY A 181 12.12 13.88 -1.01
CA GLY A 181 11.96 14.31 -2.40
C GLY A 181 13.17 15.07 -2.98
N GLY A 182 13.10 15.40 -4.27
CA GLY A 182 14.14 16.12 -5.00
C GLY A 182 14.89 15.20 -5.96
N GLY A 183 16.22 15.18 -5.90
CA GLY A 183 17.07 14.39 -6.78
C GLY A 183 18.12 15.22 -7.50
N ASP A 184 19.20 14.56 -7.90
CA ASP A 184 20.28 15.12 -8.71
C ASP A 184 21.05 13.96 -9.36
N ILE A 185 21.28 14.01 -10.67
CA ILE A 185 21.97 12.95 -11.41
C ILE A 185 23.40 12.68 -10.93
N ALA A 186 24.04 13.63 -10.23
CA ALA A 186 25.37 13.49 -9.65
C ALA A 186 25.42 12.54 -8.44
N ILE A 187 24.26 12.21 -7.84
CA ILE A 187 24.16 11.27 -6.72
C ILE A 187 24.40 9.85 -7.24
N LYS A 188 25.34 9.15 -6.60
CA LYS A 188 25.80 7.78 -6.90
C LYS A 188 25.79 6.87 -5.67
N ILE A 189 25.26 7.33 -4.55
CA ILE A 189 25.13 6.56 -3.31
C ILE A 189 23.66 6.41 -2.91
N PRO A 190 23.25 5.28 -2.27
CA PRO A 190 21.92 5.13 -1.71
C PRO A 190 21.63 6.15 -0.61
N VAL A 191 20.38 6.62 -0.54
CA VAL A 191 19.90 7.57 0.49
C VAL A 191 18.61 7.03 1.11
N ILE A 192 18.61 6.88 2.43
CA ILE A 192 17.43 6.44 3.19
C ILE A 192 17.12 7.39 4.34
N GLY A 193 15.91 7.32 4.88
CA GLY A 193 15.42 8.21 5.93
C GLY A 193 14.99 7.48 7.19
N LEU A 194 15.31 8.04 8.36
CA LEU A 194 14.77 7.60 9.64
C LEU A 194 13.78 8.60 10.22
N SER A 195 12.83 8.08 11.02
CA SER A 195 11.94 8.91 11.83
C SER A 195 12.73 9.77 12.81
N LYS A 196 12.12 10.83 13.35
CA LYS A 196 12.78 11.65 14.37
C LYS A 196 13.12 10.84 15.61
N THR A 197 12.18 10.02 16.08
CA THR A 197 12.35 9.22 17.31
C THR A 197 13.49 8.21 17.18
N ASP A 198 13.48 7.42 16.10
CA ASP A 198 14.50 6.39 15.87
C ASP A 198 15.87 7.01 15.58
N GLY A 199 15.88 8.05 14.74
CA GLY A 199 17.11 8.72 14.37
C GLY A 199 17.74 9.54 15.50
N ASP A 200 16.95 10.07 16.44
CA ASP A 200 17.48 10.73 17.64
C ASP A 200 18.22 9.75 18.56
N GLU A 201 17.67 8.55 18.79
CA GLU A 201 18.36 7.49 19.53
C GLU A 201 19.70 7.15 18.86
N LEU A 202 19.68 6.97 17.54
CA LEU A 202 20.89 6.67 16.76
C LEU A 202 21.93 7.80 16.82
N ILE A 203 21.52 9.06 16.63
CA ILE A 203 22.44 10.21 16.68
C ILE A 203 23.05 10.34 18.08
N GLN A 204 22.30 10.12 19.15
CA GLN A 204 22.85 10.18 20.52
C GLN A 204 23.91 9.11 20.76
N ALA A 205 23.69 7.88 20.29
CA ALA A 205 24.70 6.83 20.37
C ALA A 205 25.97 7.23 19.59
N LEU A 206 25.84 7.70 18.35
CA LEU A 206 26.97 8.12 17.51
C LEU A 206 27.75 9.34 18.04
N LYS A 207 27.18 10.12 18.95
CA LYS A 207 27.89 11.21 19.64
C LYS A 207 28.80 10.73 20.77
N THR A 208 28.52 9.55 21.32
CA THR A 208 29.20 9.03 22.51
C THR A 208 30.07 7.81 22.21
N GLU A 209 29.85 7.17 21.07
CA GLU A 209 30.51 5.94 20.67
C GLU A 209 30.93 5.99 19.19
N ASN A 210 32.11 5.45 18.91
CA ASN A 210 32.55 5.11 17.55
C ASN A 210 32.36 3.59 17.33
N ASN A 211 32.37 3.14 16.08
CA ASN A 211 32.23 1.72 15.71
C ASN A 211 30.82 1.12 15.88
N ILE A 212 29.75 1.89 15.64
CA ILE A 212 28.41 1.33 15.46
C ILE A 212 28.30 0.83 14.01
N ASN A 213 28.26 -0.48 13.81
CA ASN A 213 28.10 -1.10 12.50
C ASN A 213 26.64 -1.43 12.24
N THR A 214 26.27 -1.42 10.97
CA THR A 214 24.91 -1.74 10.53
C THR A 214 24.90 -2.64 9.31
N ILE A 215 23.77 -3.31 9.11
CA ILE A 215 23.33 -3.88 7.84
C ILE A 215 22.08 -3.10 7.41
N LEU A 216 22.16 -2.50 6.22
CA LEU A 216 21.01 -1.96 5.50
C LEU A 216 20.43 -3.08 4.64
N GLU A 217 19.26 -3.56 5.05
CA GLU A 217 18.47 -4.52 4.28
C GLU A 217 17.51 -3.73 3.39
N ASN A 218 17.60 -3.91 2.06
CA ASN A 218 16.72 -3.23 1.13
C ASN A 218 15.25 -3.65 1.36
N LYS A 219 14.32 -2.84 0.83
CA LYS A 219 12.90 -3.14 0.79
C LYS A 219 12.68 -4.54 0.20
N ASN A 220 12.02 -5.39 0.98
CA ASN A 220 11.52 -6.67 0.52
C ASN A 220 10.03 -6.53 0.27
N TYR A 221 9.52 -7.22 -0.74
CA TYR A 221 8.08 -7.36 -0.90
C TYR A 221 7.60 -8.48 0.01
N VAL A 222 6.72 -8.14 0.94
CA VAL A 222 5.93 -9.12 1.67
C VAL A 222 4.64 -9.31 0.88
N TYR A 223 4.31 -10.57 0.62
CA TYR A 223 3.10 -10.93 -0.07
C TYR A 223 2.03 -11.25 0.97
N ALA A 224 1.02 -10.39 1.07
CA ALA A 224 -0.23 -10.74 1.74
C ALA A 224 -1.07 -11.57 0.77
N ASP A 225 -1.69 -12.63 1.26
CA ASP A 225 -2.52 -13.48 0.42
C ASP A 225 -3.98 -12.98 0.47
N GLY A 226 -4.46 -12.45 -0.68
CA GLY A 226 -5.81 -11.89 -0.80
C GLY A 226 -6.92 -12.88 -0.47
N ASP A 227 -6.65 -14.19 -0.56
CA ASP A 227 -7.58 -15.26 -0.19
C ASP A 227 -7.95 -15.25 1.31
N PHE A 228 -7.19 -14.56 2.16
CA PHE A 228 -7.50 -14.37 3.59
C PHE A 228 -8.23 -13.05 3.89
N ASP A 229 -8.39 -12.15 2.90
CA ASP A 229 -9.20 -10.95 3.06
C ASP A 229 -10.67 -11.24 2.70
N ASN A 230 -11.46 -11.59 3.72
CA ASN A 230 -12.89 -11.83 3.55
C ASN A 230 -13.63 -10.64 2.92
N GLY A 231 -13.12 -9.40 3.09
CA GLY A 231 -13.74 -8.21 2.52
C GLY A 231 -13.55 -8.13 1.01
N ILE A 232 -12.35 -8.46 0.51
CA ILE A 232 -12.11 -8.55 -0.93
C ILE A 232 -12.97 -9.66 -1.54
N ILE A 233 -13.04 -10.84 -0.92
CA ILE A 233 -13.90 -11.93 -1.43
C ILE A 233 -15.38 -11.52 -1.47
N ALA A 234 -15.87 -10.80 -0.44
CA ALA A 234 -17.23 -10.28 -0.43
C ALA A 234 -17.49 -9.26 -1.53
N HIS A 235 -16.54 -8.35 -1.74
CA HIS A 235 -16.56 -7.37 -2.83
C HIS A 235 -16.65 -8.06 -4.19
N GLU A 236 -15.75 -9.01 -4.48
CA GLU A 236 -15.74 -9.74 -5.74
C GLU A 236 -17.04 -10.51 -5.96
N TYR A 237 -17.58 -11.17 -4.93
CA TYR A 237 -18.86 -11.85 -5.05
C TYR A 237 -20.03 -10.87 -5.30
N GLY A 238 -19.93 -9.65 -4.76
CA GLY A 238 -20.86 -8.55 -4.98
C GLY A 238 -20.98 -8.15 -6.46
N HIS A 239 -19.88 -8.20 -7.22
CA HIS A 239 -19.92 -8.06 -8.68
C HIS A 239 -20.75 -9.17 -9.33
N GLY A 240 -20.59 -10.41 -8.87
CA GLY A 240 -21.41 -11.54 -9.29
C GLY A 240 -22.90 -11.28 -9.12
N ILE A 241 -23.30 -10.89 -7.90
CA ILE A 241 -24.71 -10.63 -7.55
C ILE A 241 -25.27 -9.47 -8.39
N SER A 242 -24.60 -8.32 -8.35
CA SER A 242 -25.08 -7.10 -9.01
C SER A 242 -25.16 -7.26 -10.54
N THR A 243 -24.18 -7.92 -11.17
CA THR A 243 -24.19 -8.16 -12.61
C THR A 243 -25.29 -9.15 -13.02
N ARG A 244 -25.53 -10.23 -12.27
CA ARG A 244 -26.62 -11.18 -12.57
C ARG A 244 -28.00 -10.53 -12.45
N LEU A 245 -28.22 -9.78 -11.36
CA LEU A 245 -29.53 -9.16 -11.07
C LEU A 245 -29.84 -7.97 -11.97
N SER A 246 -28.84 -7.17 -12.34
CA SER A 246 -29.01 -6.05 -13.28
C SER A 246 -29.22 -6.51 -14.72
N GLY A 247 -28.89 -7.76 -15.05
CA GLY A 247 -28.93 -8.26 -16.42
C GLY A 247 -27.70 -7.85 -17.23
N ASN A 248 -26.55 -7.69 -16.58
CA ASN A 248 -25.27 -7.34 -17.17
C ASN A 248 -25.24 -5.94 -17.84
N CYS A 249 -25.80 -4.93 -17.18
CA CYS A 249 -25.93 -3.56 -17.69
C CYS A 249 -25.14 -2.51 -16.86
N LEU A 250 -23.99 -2.91 -16.32
CA LEU A 250 -23.15 -2.06 -15.45
C LEU A 250 -21.95 -1.45 -16.18
N ASP A 251 -22.15 -1.02 -17.41
CA ASP A 251 -21.12 -0.44 -18.30
C ASP A 251 -21.30 1.07 -18.55
N SER A 252 -22.30 1.69 -17.93
CA SER A 252 -22.57 3.12 -18.06
C SER A 252 -21.56 3.99 -17.30
N SER A 253 -21.55 5.29 -17.59
CA SER A 253 -20.58 6.20 -16.98
C SER A 253 -20.76 6.46 -15.49
N GLU A 254 -21.95 6.23 -14.95
CA GLU A 254 -22.25 6.36 -13.52
C GLU A 254 -22.21 5.01 -12.78
N GLN A 255 -21.90 3.90 -13.47
CA GLN A 255 -22.20 2.54 -13.01
C GLN A 255 -21.84 2.25 -11.54
N MET A 256 -22.78 1.60 -10.86
CA MET A 256 -22.77 1.39 -9.40
C MET A 256 -22.06 0.11 -8.97
N GLY A 257 -21.55 -0.70 -9.90
CA GLY A 257 -21.07 -2.06 -9.63
C GLY A 257 -20.04 -2.11 -8.51
N GLU A 258 -19.01 -1.28 -8.60
CA GLU A 258 -17.97 -1.13 -7.56
C GLU A 258 -18.54 -0.72 -6.19
N GLY A 259 -19.54 0.16 -6.18
CA GLY A 259 -20.16 0.66 -4.96
C GLY A 259 -21.05 -0.38 -4.29
N TRP A 260 -21.83 -1.14 -5.05
CA TRP A 260 -22.58 -2.27 -4.52
C TRP A 260 -21.67 -3.36 -4.00
N SER A 261 -20.56 -3.66 -4.68
CA SER A 261 -19.56 -4.61 -4.20
C SER A 261 -18.96 -4.19 -2.86
N ASP A 262 -18.58 -2.92 -2.68
CA ASP A 262 -18.14 -2.40 -1.38
C ASP A 262 -19.26 -2.44 -0.33
N TRP A 263 -20.51 -2.18 -0.71
CA TRP A 263 -21.66 -2.30 0.19
C TRP A 263 -21.87 -3.75 0.66
N PHE A 264 -21.75 -4.74 -0.24
CA PHE A 264 -21.81 -6.16 0.13
C PHE A 264 -20.76 -6.50 1.17
N TRP A 265 -19.52 -6.05 0.99
CA TRP A 265 -18.48 -6.17 2.02
C TRP A 265 -18.88 -5.48 3.34
N LEU A 266 -19.39 -4.24 3.29
CA LEU A 266 -19.84 -3.49 4.47
C LEU A 266 -20.90 -4.24 5.28
N MET A 267 -21.84 -4.90 4.60
CA MET A 267 -22.88 -5.70 5.27
C MET A 267 -22.31 -6.95 5.93
N MET A 268 -21.29 -7.57 5.34
CA MET A 268 -20.67 -8.78 5.88
C MET A 268 -19.82 -8.55 7.14
N GLN A 269 -19.50 -7.31 7.48
CA GLN A 269 -18.63 -6.96 8.61
C GLN A 269 -19.37 -6.33 9.81
N ILE A 270 -20.69 -6.16 9.72
CA ILE A 270 -21.50 -5.62 10.80
C ILE A 270 -21.43 -6.55 12.01
N LYS A 271 -21.12 -5.99 13.18
CA LYS A 271 -21.07 -6.71 14.45
C LYS A 271 -21.68 -5.90 15.58
N GLU A 272 -21.98 -6.58 16.68
CA GLU A 272 -22.48 -5.94 17.89
C GLU A 272 -21.54 -4.82 18.36
N GLY A 273 -22.11 -3.65 18.63
CA GLY A 273 -21.39 -2.47 19.09
C GLY A 273 -20.92 -1.52 17.98
N ASP A 274 -21.01 -1.89 16.71
CA ASP A 274 -20.73 -0.99 15.59
C ASP A 274 -21.70 0.21 15.58
N LYS A 275 -21.19 1.38 15.21
CA LYS A 275 -21.93 2.64 15.08
C LYS A 275 -21.81 3.18 13.65
N GLY A 276 -22.80 3.96 13.22
CA GLY A 276 -22.79 4.55 11.87
C GLY A 276 -21.59 5.46 11.57
N ASN A 277 -21.06 6.14 12.59
CA ASN A 277 -19.88 6.99 12.43
C ASN A 277 -18.55 6.26 12.64
N ASP A 278 -18.56 4.94 12.89
CA ASP A 278 -17.32 4.17 12.87
C ASP A 278 -16.72 4.18 11.45
N LYS A 279 -15.39 4.15 11.38
CA LYS A 279 -14.66 4.17 10.11
C LYS A 279 -14.41 2.74 9.65
N LYS A 280 -14.85 2.42 8.44
CA LYS A 280 -14.60 1.12 7.80
C LYS A 280 -13.69 1.29 6.58
N SER A 281 -12.56 0.59 6.59
CA SER A 281 -11.55 0.64 5.54
C SER A 281 -11.41 -0.75 4.88
N ILE A 282 -11.52 -0.81 3.55
CA ILE A 282 -11.34 -2.04 2.77
C ILE A 282 -9.85 -2.24 2.43
N GLY A 283 -9.41 -3.50 2.33
CA GLY A 283 -8.05 -3.87 1.92
C GLY A 283 -6.98 -3.54 2.96
N THR A 284 -7.34 -3.47 4.25
CA THR A 284 -6.36 -3.20 5.32
C THR A 284 -5.48 -4.41 5.58
N PHE A 285 -6.02 -5.64 5.55
CA PHE A 285 -5.24 -6.88 5.71
C PHE A 285 -4.25 -7.04 4.56
N THR A 286 -4.79 -7.10 3.34
CA THR A 286 -4.29 -6.38 2.17
C THR A 286 -2.92 -5.76 2.34
N ASN A 287 -2.98 -4.49 2.72
CA ASN A 287 -1.86 -3.58 2.82
C ASN A 287 -1.03 -3.69 4.11
N ASN A 288 -1.14 -4.78 4.86
CA ASN A 288 -0.48 -4.97 6.16
C ASN A 288 -0.73 -3.79 7.13
N GLN A 289 -1.98 -3.36 7.21
CA GLN A 289 -2.41 -2.26 8.07
C GLN A 289 -3.28 -2.78 9.22
N PRO A 290 -3.34 -2.06 10.35
CA PRO A 290 -4.36 -2.31 11.36
C PRO A 290 -5.77 -2.27 10.74
N THR A 291 -6.77 -2.87 11.40
CA THR A 291 -8.16 -2.91 10.89
C THR A 291 -8.80 -1.53 10.73
N ASN A 292 -8.23 -0.49 11.35
CA ASN A 292 -8.62 0.92 11.20
C ASN A 292 -7.62 1.74 10.36
N GLY A 293 -6.76 1.07 9.59
CA GLY A 293 -5.80 1.67 8.69
C GLY A 293 -6.44 2.43 7.53
N LYS A 294 -5.59 2.95 6.65
CA LYS A 294 -5.99 3.57 5.38
C LYS A 294 -6.68 2.53 4.49
N SER A 295 -7.77 2.96 3.88
CA SER A 295 -8.50 2.19 2.87
C SER A 295 -7.76 2.22 1.53
N ILE A 296 -7.98 1.20 0.69
CA ILE A 296 -7.66 1.28 -0.76
C ILE A 296 -8.57 2.28 -1.49
N ARG A 297 -9.69 2.69 -0.87
CA ARG A 297 -10.51 3.81 -1.31
C ARG A 297 -10.00 5.12 -0.72
N LYS A 298 -10.33 6.26 -1.34
CA LYS A 298 -9.82 7.58 -0.93
C LYS A 298 -10.23 7.96 0.50
N TYR A 299 -11.41 7.59 0.95
CA TYR A 299 -11.90 7.80 2.31
C TYR A 299 -12.42 6.50 2.90
N PRO A 300 -12.39 6.32 4.23
CA PRO A 300 -13.12 5.24 4.87
C PRO A 300 -14.64 5.46 4.71
N TYR A 301 -15.41 4.38 4.74
CA TYR A 301 -16.87 4.47 4.82
C TYR A 301 -17.28 4.80 6.26
N THR A 302 -18.13 5.82 6.40
CA THR A 302 -18.60 6.37 7.67
C THR A 302 -19.70 7.39 7.41
N THR A 303 -20.62 7.59 8.35
CA THR A 303 -21.60 8.68 8.29
C THR A 303 -21.02 10.04 8.75
N ASP A 304 -19.76 10.10 9.19
CA ASP A 304 -19.09 11.36 9.54
C ASP A 304 -18.54 12.09 8.30
N MET A 305 -19.23 13.15 7.89
CA MET A 305 -18.88 13.98 6.73
C MET A 305 -17.53 14.70 6.85
N ASN A 306 -16.94 14.81 8.04
CA ASN A 306 -15.57 15.34 8.19
C ASN A 306 -14.53 14.30 7.77
N SER A 307 -14.86 13.02 7.93
CA SER A 307 -13.98 11.89 7.60
C SER A 307 -14.18 11.38 6.17
N ASN A 308 -15.40 11.45 5.65
CA ASN A 308 -15.72 11.19 4.25
C ASN A 308 -16.68 12.27 3.72
N PRO A 309 -16.19 13.27 2.97
CA PRO A 309 -16.99 14.41 2.51
C PRO A 309 -17.73 14.13 1.19
N TYR A 310 -17.75 12.90 0.68
CA TYR A 310 -18.36 12.61 -0.61
C TYR A 310 -19.88 12.81 -0.61
N THR A 311 -20.35 13.28 -1.76
CA THR A 311 -21.75 13.55 -2.08
C THR A 311 -21.96 13.20 -3.55
N TYR A 312 -23.21 13.08 -4.00
CA TYR A 312 -23.51 12.79 -5.41
C TYR A 312 -22.80 13.73 -6.41
N ALA A 313 -22.65 15.01 -6.06
CA ALA A 313 -21.97 16.00 -6.90
C ALA A 313 -20.49 15.67 -7.18
N HIS A 314 -19.87 14.81 -6.38
CA HIS A 314 -18.49 14.37 -6.60
C HIS A 314 -18.33 13.42 -7.80
N LEU A 315 -19.40 12.76 -8.26
CA LEU A 315 -19.36 11.90 -9.45
C LEU A 315 -18.86 12.66 -10.70
N ASN A 316 -19.14 13.95 -10.79
CA ASN A 316 -18.69 14.83 -11.87
C ASN A 316 -17.15 14.97 -12.00
N LYS A 317 -16.39 14.44 -11.04
CA LYS A 317 -14.92 14.57 -10.97
C LYS A 317 -14.20 13.22 -10.97
N MET A 318 -14.90 12.10 -11.21
CA MET A 318 -14.32 10.75 -11.11
C MET A 318 -13.79 10.24 -12.45
N TRP A 319 -12.92 11.04 -13.06
CA TRP A 319 -12.26 10.77 -14.34
C TRP A 319 -10.75 10.92 -14.17
N TYR A 320 -9.97 10.21 -14.98
CA TYR A 320 -8.52 10.34 -15.02
C TYR A 320 -8.02 10.27 -16.45
N LEU A 321 -6.89 10.90 -16.71
CA LEU A 321 -6.19 10.78 -17.97
C LEU A 321 -5.37 9.49 -17.95
N ASP A 322 -5.65 8.56 -18.84
CA ASP A 322 -4.88 7.32 -18.93
C ASP A 322 -3.48 7.63 -19.50
N PRO A 323 -2.39 7.33 -18.77
CA PRO A 323 -1.04 7.64 -19.21
C PRO A 323 -0.59 6.84 -20.45
N ALA A 324 -1.27 5.74 -20.79
CA ALA A 324 -0.91 4.90 -21.94
C ALA A 324 -1.35 5.51 -23.27
N ASP A 325 -2.51 6.17 -23.30
CA ASP A 325 -3.13 6.67 -24.53
C ASP A 325 -3.58 8.15 -24.46
N ALA A 326 -3.38 8.81 -23.31
CA ALA A 326 -3.78 10.19 -23.03
C ALA A 326 -5.28 10.46 -23.27
N THR A 327 -6.13 9.44 -23.06
CA THR A 327 -7.58 9.59 -23.12
C THR A 327 -8.19 9.70 -21.72
N GLU A 328 -9.27 10.46 -21.59
CA GLU A 328 -10.03 10.50 -20.33
C GLU A 328 -10.81 9.20 -20.14
N LYS A 329 -10.58 8.53 -19.01
CA LYS A 329 -11.26 7.31 -18.60
C LYS A 329 -11.98 7.51 -17.28
N ILE A 330 -13.06 6.78 -17.12
CA ILE A 330 -13.84 6.76 -15.89
C ILE A 330 -13.06 6.02 -14.83
N ASN A 331 -12.93 6.62 -13.64
CA ASN A 331 -12.45 5.92 -12.48
C ASN A 331 -13.62 5.21 -11.78
N VAL A 332 -13.92 4.00 -12.25
CA VAL A 332 -15.05 3.20 -11.75
C VAL A 332 -14.99 2.96 -10.24
N HIS A 333 -13.80 2.74 -9.68
CA HIS A 333 -13.61 2.55 -8.24
C HIS A 333 -13.89 3.83 -7.44
N ALA A 334 -13.51 5.00 -7.98
CA ALA A 334 -13.78 6.27 -7.34
C ALA A 334 -15.29 6.63 -7.41
N ILE A 335 -15.96 6.31 -8.52
CA ILE A 335 -17.43 6.38 -8.63
C ILE A 335 -18.10 5.44 -7.62
N GLY A 336 -17.67 4.18 -7.58
CA GLY A 336 -18.15 3.19 -6.62
C GLY A 336 -18.01 3.66 -5.18
N THR A 337 -16.90 4.32 -4.85
CA THR A 337 -16.69 4.89 -3.50
C THR A 337 -17.75 5.93 -3.15
N VAL A 338 -18.16 6.77 -4.09
CA VAL A 338 -19.24 7.75 -3.85
C VAL A 338 -20.57 7.02 -3.65
N TRP A 339 -20.90 6.05 -4.51
CA TRP A 339 -22.13 5.27 -4.39
C TRP A 339 -22.22 4.52 -3.06
N ALA A 340 -21.18 3.78 -2.68
CA ALA A 340 -21.12 3.06 -1.41
C ALA A 340 -21.15 3.99 -0.18
N THR A 341 -20.75 5.26 -0.32
CA THR A 341 -20.91 6.27 0.75
C THR A 341 -22.37 6.72 0.90
N ILE A 342 -23.16 6.67 -0.17
CA ILE A 342 -24.58 7.07 -0.17
C ILE A 342 -25.48 5.95 0.37
N LEU A 343 -25.11 4.68 0.15
CA LEU A 343 -25.84 3.48 0.58
C LEU A 343 -25.75 3.22 2.08
#